data_AF-A4SNP3-F1
#
_entry.id   AF-A4SNP3-F1
#
_cell.length_a   1.000
_cell.length_b   1.000
_cell.length_c   1.000
_cell.angle_alpha   90.00
_cell.angle_beta   90.00
_cell.angle_gamma   90.00
#
_symmetry.space_group_name_H-M   'P 1'
#
loop_
_entity.id
_entity.type
_entity.pdbx_description
1 polymer ?
#
loop_
_entity_poly.entity_id
_entity_poly.type
_entity_poly.pdbx_seq_one_letter_code
_entity_poly.pdbx_strand_id
1 'polypeptide(L)' 'MNSMMLLTRAQALLTHNPFTLDDARSLEALEEAAVGEEGLLIAELWEAALMQADEAARHYMKGEG' A
#
# COMPACT_ATOMS: atom_id res chain seq x y z
N MET A 1 20.48 -11.01 -3.53
CA MET A 1 19.40 -11.10 -2.53
C MET A 1 18.56 -9.85 -2.67
N ASN A 2 17.38 -9.95 -3.27
CA ASN A 2 16.41 -8.86 -3.23
C ASN A 2 15.41 -9.23 -2.12
N SER A 3 15.85 -9.04 -0.87
CA SER A 3 15.12 -9.50 0.32
C SER A 3 13.83 -8.71 0.55
N MET A 4 13.56 -7.68 -0.25
CA MET A 4 12.47 -6.71 -0.06
C MET A 4 11.66 -6.51 -1.36
N MET A 5 11.33 -7.62 -2.02
CA MET A 5 10.65 -7.60 -3.32
C MET A 5 9.20 -7.12 -3.20
N LEU A 6 8.49 -7.44 -2.11
CA LEU A 6 7.12 -6.98 -1.87
C LEU A 6 7.12 -5.49 -1.53
N LEU A 7 8.07 -5.04 -0.72
CA LEU A 7 8.24 -3.61 -0.42
C LEU A 7 8.55 -2.80 -1.68
N THR A 8 9.34 -3.34 -2.61
CA THR A 8 9.63 -2.68 -3.89
C THR A 8 8.36 -2.55 -4.74
N ARG A 9 7.50 -3.58 -4.74
CA ARG A 9 6.20 -3.54 -5.43
C ARG A 9 5.25 -2.55 -4.75
N ALA A 10 5.22 -2.52 -3.43
CA ALA A 10 4.39 -1.60 -2.66
C ALA A 10 4.77 -0.14 -2.96
N GLN A 11 6.07 0.18 -2.97
CA GLN A 11 6.56 1.50 -3.37
C GLN A 11 6.18 1.88 -4.81
N ALA A 12 6.12 0.92 -5.73
CA ALA A 12 5.70 1.18 -7.10
C ALA A 12 4.23 1.63 -7.17
N LEU A 13 3.35 1.08 -6.33
CA LEU A 13 1.95 1.51 -6.23
C LEU A 13 1.83 2.99 -5.82
N LEU A 14 2.72 3.47 -4.95
CA LEU A 14 2.74 4.89 -4.54
C LEU A 14 3.21 5.84 -5.65
N THR A 15 3.68 5.34 -6.79
CA THR A 15 3.94 6.20 -7.95
C THR A 15 2.67 6.56 -8.71
N HIS A 16 1.55 5.87 -8.45
CA HIS A 16 0.26 6.16 -9.07
C HIS A 16 -0.39 7.38 -8.43
N ASN A 17 -0.84 8.32 -9.27
CA ASN A 17 -1.50 9.55 -8.84
C ASN A 17 -2.74 9.82 -9.74
N PRO A 18 -3.97 9.69 -9.22
CA PRO A 18 -4.29 9.37 -7.83
C PRO A 18 -3.96 7.91 -7.48
N PHE A 19 -3.73 7.64 -6.21
CA PHE A 19 -3.66 6.28 -5.69
C PHE A 19 -5.09 5.73 -5.62
N THR A 20 -5.34 4.66 -6.37
CA THR A 20 -6.70 4.16 -6.62
C THR A 20 -7.10 3.06 -5.65
N LEU A 21 -8.38 2.69 -5.67
CA LEU A 21 -8.88 1.55 -4.89
C LEU A 21 -8.17 0.24 -5.24
N ASP A 22 -7.79 0.06 -6.51
CA ASP A 22 -7.03 -1.13 -6.95
C ASP A 22 -5.62 -1.13 -6.36
N ASP A 23 -5.00 0.05 -6.26
CA ASP A 23 -3.70 0.22 -5.60
C ASP A 23 -3.81 -0.07 -4.10
N ALA A 24 -4.88 0.38 -3.43
CA ALA A 24 -5.13 0.09 -2.02
C ALA A 24 -5.25 -1.42 -1.76
N ARG A 25 -6.03 -2.13 -2.57
CA ARG A 25 -6.17 -3.59 -2.47
C ARG A 25 -4.87 -4.32 -2.78
N SER A 26 -4.11 -3.82 -3.74
CA SER A 26 -2.79 -4.36 -4.07
C SER A 26 -1.80 -4.16 -2.92
N LEU A 27 -1.83 -3.00 -2.26
CA LEU A 27 -1.00 -2.70 -1.09
C LEU A 27 -1.33 -3.61 0.09
N GLU A 28 -2.62 -3.81 0.38
CA GLU A 28 -3.10 -4.74 1.42
C GLU A 28 -2.64 -6.18 1.16
N ALA A 29 -2.78 -6.67 -0.07
CA ALA A 29 -2.32 -8.01 -0.42
C ALA A 29 -0.79 -8.16 -0.28
N LEU A 30 -0.02 -7.10 -0.53
CA LEU A 30 1.43 -7.10 -0.34
C LEU A 30 1.82 -7.07 1.13
N GLU A 31 1.09 -6.32 1.97
CA GLU A 31 1.29 -6.28 3.42
C GLU A 31 1.01 -7.64 4.06
N GLU A 32 -0.13 -8.26 3.72
CA GLU A 32 -0.53 -9.61 4.20
C GLU A 32 0.48 -10.70 3.77
N ALA A 33 1.10 -10.54 2.60
CA ALA A 33 2.11 -11.46 2.10
C ALA A 33 3.50 -11.23 2.73
N ALA A 34 3.76 -10.03 3.24
CA ALA A 34 5.04 -9.67 3.82
C ALA A 34 5.15 -10.11 5.28
N VAL A 35 6.36 -10.46 5.70
CA VAL A 35 6.62 -10.94 7.06
C VAL A 35 7.83 -10.25 7.67
N GLY A 36 7.78 -10.02 8.98
CA GLY A 36 8.86 -9.37 9.71
C GLY A 36 9.06 -7.92 9.29
N GLU A 37 10.31 -7.53 9.05
CA GLU A 37 10.69 -6.13 8.71
C GLU A 37 10.02 -5.63 7.43
N GLU A 38 9.86 -6.50 6.42
CA GLU A 38 9.25 -6.08 5.15
C GLU A 38 7.78 -5.67 5.34
N GLY A 39 7.03 -6.38 6.20
CA GLY A 39 5.65 -6.03 6.52
C GLY A 39 5.54 -4.70 7.26
N LEU A 40 6.46 -4.43 8.20
CA LEU A 40 6.51 -3.15 8.91
C LEU A 40 6.75 -1.97 7.96
N LEU A 41 7.68 -2.14 7.01
CA LEU A 41 7.97 -1.11 6.02
C LEU A 41 6.81 -0.89 5.05
N ILE A 42 6.07 -1.94 4.68
CA ILE A 42 4.85 -1.80 3.87
C ILE A 42 3.74 -1.11 4.66
N ALA A 43 3.60 -1.41 5.96
CA ALA A 43 2.62 -0.77 6.82
C ALA A 43 2.82 0.76 6.89
N GLU A 44 4.08 1.23 6.89
CA GLU A 44 4.39 2.66 6.85
C GLU A 44 3.97 3.35 5.54
N LEU A 45 3.83 2.61 4.44
CA LEU A 45 3.41 3.18 3.15
C LEU A 45 1.93 3.57 3.12
N TRP A 46 1.09 3.03 4.01
CA TRP A 46 -0.34 3.37 4.05
C TRP A 46 -0.60 4.84 4.33
N GLU A 47 0.18 5.46 5.21
CA GLU A 47 0.08 6.90 5.52
C GLU A 47 0.37 7.75 4.28
N ALA A 48 1.42 7.37 3.52
CA ALA A 48 1.78 8.06 2.28
C ALA A 48 0.73 7.83 1.18
N ALA A 49 0.21 6.61 1.05
CA ALA A 49 -0.87 6.28 0.12
C ALA A 49 -2.14 7.10 0.43
N LEU A 50 -2.52 7.28 1.69
CA LEU A 50 -3.71 8.04 2.10
C LEU A 50 -3.60 9.54 1.72
N MET A 51 -2.36 10.02 1.70
CA MET A 51 -1.85 11.26 1.09
C MET A 51 -2.52 11.62 -0.24
N GLN A 52 -2.41 10.67 -1.16
CA GLN A 52 -2.62 10.80 -2.59
C GLN A 52 -3.79 9.94 -3.10
N ALA A 53 -4.45 9.22 -2.19
CA ALA A 53 -5.58 8.37 -2.47
C ALA A 53 -6.78 9.17 -3.00
N ASP A 54 -7.45 8.62 -4.01
CA ASP A 54 -8.76 9.11 -4.44
C ASP A 54 -9.83 8.88 -3.35
N GLU A 55 -11.02 9.42 -3.57
CA GLU A 55 -12.13 9.31 -2.62
C GLU A 55 -12.49 7.85 -2.30
N ALA A 56 -12.53 6.97 -3.30
CA ALA A 56 -12.90 5.56 -3.12
C ALA A 56 -11.81 4.79 -2.35
N ALA A 57 -10.54 5.01 -2.68
CA ALA A 57 -9.40 4.46 -1.96
C ALA A 57 -9.37 4.96 -0.51
N ARG A 58 -9.62 6.26 -0.28
CA ARG A 58 -9.66 6.83 1.07
C ARG A 58 -10.74 6.22 1.95
N HIS A 59 -11.95 6.04 1.41
CA HIS A 59 -13.04 5.38 2.15
C HIS A 59 -12.67 3.94 2.52
N TYR A 60 -12.09 3.19 1.58
CA TYR A 60 -11.60 1.84 1.84
C TYR A 60 -10.54 1.81 2.95
N MET A 61 -9.52 2.66 2.84
CA MET A 61 -8.40 2.73 3.78
C MET A 61 -8.81 3.14 5.20
N LYS A 62 -9.85 3.94 5.35
CA LYS A 62 -10.39 4.35 6.66
C LYS A 62 -11.32 3.29 7.28
N GLY A 63 -11.62 2.21 6.57
CA GLY A 63 -12.61 1.23 7.00
C GLY A 63 -14.04 1.78 6.99
N GLU A 64 -14.33 2.80 6.18
CA GLU A 64 -15.66 3.41 6.04
C GLU A 64 -16.54 2.66 5.01
N GLY A 65 -16.32 1.36 4.86
CA GLY A 65 -17.01 0.47 3.91
C GLY A 65 -18.29 -0.16 4.44
#